data_AF-A0A3L7SJU3-F1
#
_entry.id   AF-A0A3L7SJU3-F1
#
_cell.length_a   1.000
_cell.length_b   1.000
_cell.length_c   1.000
_cell.angle_alpha   90.00
_cell.angle_beta   90.00
_cell.angle_gamma   90.00
#
_symmetry.space_group_name_H-M   'P 1'
#
loop_
_entity.id
_entity.type
_entity.pdbx_description
1 polymer ?
#
loop_
_entity_poly.entity_id
_entity_poly.type
_entity_poly.pdbx_seq_one_letter_code
_entity_poly.pdbx_strand_id
1 'polypeptide(L)'
;EILEILAAAKRRPIRHVMLNTNGIRIAEDSEFVGRLAELRPGFEVYLQFDSLRPAALVNLRGADLTRIRRTALENLERAGISTTLVVVVKQGVNDDELQAIVDHALEWRCVRGVVFQPVQDAGRNDGFDAATDRFPLSAIRRRLIDAGGPFGEGDIIPLPCNPESIAIGYALRKGSTIAPVTSFFPRELLVEALPNAITFEKYPDLHKQVLEFFSLATTECNNERKLAELLCCLPEVPLPTGLGYEDTFRVVIVEFMDAHNFCLGRVKRSCIHFVTPDETIIPFETYNLFYRDAAARARMQRSLEGS
;
A
#
# COMPACT_ATOMS: atom_id res chain seq x y z
N GLU A 1 -21.52 5.87 -13.67
CA GLU A 1 -21.31 4.87 -12.60
C GLU A 1 -20.13 5.16 -11.65
N ILE A 2 -18.85 4.87 -11.96
CA ILE A 2 -17.76 4.99 -10.95
C ILE A 2 -17.65 6.39 -10.30
N LEU A 3 -17.84 7.46 -11.08
CA LEU A 3 -17.81 8.83 -10.55
C LEU A 3 -18.98 9.12 -9.59
N GLU A 4 -20.14 8.51 -9.80
CA GLU A 4 -21.27 8.63 -8.88
C GLU A 4 -21.00 7.90 -7.57
N ILE A 5 -20.36 6.72 -7.63
CA ILE A 5 -19.93 5.96 -6.46
C ILE A 5 -18.92 6.78 -5.65
N LEU A 6 -17.90 7.36 -6.30
CA LEU A 6 -16.91 8.21 -5.65
C LEU A 6 -17.54 9.45 -5.02
N ALA A 7 -18.45 10.13 -5.74
CA ALA A 7 -19.18 11.27 -5.21
C ALA A 7 -20.04 10.87 -4.00
N ALA A 8 -20.66 9.70 -4.03
CA ALA A 8 -21.43 9.18 -2.91
C ALA A 8 -20.53 8.86 -1.71
N ALA A 9 -19.34 8.29 -1.93
CA ALA A 9 -18.36 8.04 -0.88
C ALA A 9 -17.90 9.37 -0.22
N LYS A 10 -17.62 10.41 -1.01
CA LYS A 10 -17.20 11.73 -0.51
C LYS A 10 -18.27 12.46 0.32
N ARG A 11 -19.56 12.15 0.13
CA ARG A 11 -20.65 12.69 0.95
C ARG A 11 -20.79 12.02 2.33
N ARG A 12 -20.09 10.91 2.56
CA ARG A 12 -20.12 10.16 3.82
C ARG A 12 -18.92 10.55 4.69
N PRO A 13 -18.91 10.22 6.00
CA PRO A 13 -17.78 10.48 6.90
C PRO A 13 -16.56 9.58 6.62
N ILE A 14 -16.21 9.39 5.34
CA ILE A 14 -15.04 8.67 4.88
C ILE A 14 -13.92 9.70 4.71
N ARG A 15 -12.88 9.59 5.55
CA ARG A 15 -11.77 10.55 5.56
C ARG A 15 -10.97 10.56 4.26
N HIS A 16 -10.73 9.37 3.71
CA HIS A 16 -9.89 9.19 2.55
C HIS A 16 -10.52 8.19 1.58
N VAL A 17 -10.69 8.62 0.32
CA VAL A 17 -11.26 7.79 -0.74
C VAL A 17 -10.16 7.43 -1.72
N MET A 18 -10.05 6.14 -2.05
CA MET A 18 -9.01 5.64 -2.93
C MET A 18 -9.62 4.92 -4.13
N LEU A 19 -9.17 5.24 -5.35
CA LEU A 19 -9.58 4.58 -6.58
C LEU A 19 -8.50 3.60 -7.06
N ASN A 20 -8.75 2.30 -6.95
CA ASN A 20 -7.89 1.27 -7.53
C ASN A 20 -8.16 1.11 -9.03
N THR A 21 -7.11 1.20 -9.87
CA THR A 21 -7.26 1.26 -11.32
C THR A 21 -6.07 0.73 -12.11
N ASN A 22 -6.37 0.21 -13.30
CA ASN A 22 -5.37 -0.12 -14.33
C ASN A 22 -4.99 1.09 -15.22
N GLY A 23 -5.46 2.30 -14.90
CA GLY A 23 -4.98 3.54 -15.52
C GLY A 23 -5.35 3.75 -17.00
N ILE A 24 -5.98 2.79 -17.69
CA ILE A 24 -6.32 2.91 -19.13
C ILE A 24 -7.17 4.14 -19.38
N ARG A 25 -8.28 4.28 -18.65
CA ARG A 25 -9.17 5.44 -18.78
C ARG A 25 -8.49 6.74 -18.36
N ILE A 26 -7.60 6.71 -17.37
CA ILE A 26 -6.86 7.90 -16.93
C ILE A 26 -5.88 8.36 -18.02
N ALA A 27 -5.32 7.44 -18.80
CA ALA A 27 -4.44 7.76 -19.92
C ALA A 27 -5.21 8.37 -21.11
N GLU A 28 -6.43 7.91 -21.37
CA GLU A 28 -7.17 8.22 -22.61
C GLU A 28 -8.22 9.32 -22.47
N ASP A 29 -8.76 9.54 -21.28
CA ASP A 29 -9.92 10.41 -21.04
C ASP A 29 -9.54 11.55 -20.08
N SER A 30 -9.13 12.70 -20.64
CA SER A 30 -8.74 13.88 -19.84
C SER A 30 -9.90 14.51 -19.07
N GLU A 31 -11.14 14.39 -19.57
CA GLU A 31 -12.33 14.87 -18.87
C GLU A 31 -12.55 14.07 -17.60
N PHE A 32 -12.42 12.74 -17.69
CA PHE A 32 -12.47 11.86 -16.53
C PHE A 32 -11.42 12.24 -15.47
N VAL A 33 -10.18 12.52 -15.88
CA VAL A 33 -9.13 12.98 -14.95
C VAL A 33 -9.49 14.33 -14.30
N GLY A 34 -10.06 15.27 -15.07
CA GLY A 34 -10.57 16.53 -14.54
C GLY A 34 -11.62 16.33 -13.45
N ARG A 35 -12.59 15.44 -13.69
CA ARG A 35 -13.62 15.08 -12.70
C ARG A 35 -13.07 14.36 -11.47
N LEU A 36 -12.01 13.57 -11.61
CA LEU A 36 -11.31 12.99 -10.45
C LEU A 36 -10.59 14.06 -9.62
N ALA A 37 -10.05 15.09 -10.28
CA ALA A 37 -9.33 16.17 -9.61
C ALA A 37 -10.24 16.99 -8.67
N GLU A 38 -11.55 17.06 -8.97
CA GLU A 38 -12.58 17.71 -8.15
C GLU A 38 -12.84 16.99 -6.81
N LEU A 39 -12.42 15.73 -6.66
CA LEU A 39 -12.64 14.93 -5.44
C LEU A 39 -11.64 15.24 -4.32
N ARG A 40 -10.64 16.09 -4.60
CA ARG A 40 -9.62 16.54 -3.63
C ARG A 40 -10.19 17.60 -2.68
N PRO A 41 -9.66 17.72 -1.45
CA PRO A 41 -8.62 16.89 -0.82
C PRO A 41 -9.17 15.54 -0.33
N GLY A 42 -8.28 14.63 0.10
CA GLY A 42 -8.68 13.31 0.64
C GLY A 42 -9.13 12.31 -0.42
N PHE A 43 -8.56 12.42 -1.62
CA PHE A 43 -8.73 11.45 -2.71
C PHE A 43 -7.36 11.06 -3.26
N GLU A 44 -7.18 9.76 -3.52
CA GLU A 44 -5.94 9.19 -4.05
C GLU A 44 -6.23 8.14 -5.13
N VAL A 45 -5.35 8.08 -6.13
CA VAL A 45 -5.37 7.01 -7.13
C VAL A 45 -4.38 5.92 -6.74
N TYR A 46 -4.86 4.68 -6.69
CA TYR A 46 -4.05 3.49 -6.45
C TYR A 46 -3.80 2.81 -7.81
N LEU A 47 -2.69 3.18 -8.43
CA LEU A 47 -2.38 2.89 -9.83
C LEU A 47 -1.53 1.63 -9.93
N GLN A 48 -2.05 0.60 -10.61
CA GLN A 48 -1.26 -0.58 -10.95
C GLN A 48 -0.01 -0.18 -11.77
N PHE A 49 1.17 -0.65 -11.38
CA PHE A 49 2.47 -0.31 -11.98
C PHE A 49 3.45 -1.47 -11.73
N ASP A 50 3.26 -2.61 -12.41
CA ASP A 50 3.97 -3.84 -12.02
C ASP A 50 5.45 -3.87 -12.42
N SER A 51 5.87 -3.18 -13.49
CA SER A 51 7.25 -3.24 -13.98
C SER A 51 7.56 -2.08 -14.94
N LEU A 52 8.84 -1.76 -15.08
CA LEU A 52 9.36 -0.85 -16.11
C LEU A 52 9.58 -1.57 -17.45
N ARG A 53 9.61 -2.91 -17.45
CA ARG A 53 9.90 -3.76 -18.61
C ARG A 53 8.63 -4.30 -19.27
N PRO A 54 8.45 -4.13 -20.59
CA PRO A 54 7.33 -4.69 -21.35
C PRO A 54 7.15 -6.21 -21.16
N ALA A 55 8.25 -6.98 -21.14
CA ALA A 55 8.19 -8.44 -21.01
C ALA A 55 7.56 -8.89 -19.69
N ALA A 56 7.88 -8.22 -18.58
CA ALA A 56 7.30 -8.51 -17.27
C ALA A 56 5.81 -8.10 -17.21
N LEU A 57 5.42 -7.00 -17.87
CA LEU A 57 4.01 -6.61 -17.98
C LEU A 57 3.20 -7.60 -18.81
N VAL A 58 3.76 -8.10 -19.92
CA VAL A 58 3.13 -9.15 -20.72
C VAL A 58 2.97 -10.42 -19.89
N ASN A 59 3.98 -10.80 -19.09
CA ASN A 59 3.88 -11.96 -18.20
C ASN A 59 2.77 -11.79 -17.13
N LEU A 60 2.73 -10.65 -16.45
CA LEU A 60 1.83 -10.43 -15.31
C LEU A 60 0.40 -10.04 -15.73
N ARG A 61 0.23 -9.42 -16.90
CA ARG A 61 -1.03 -8.77 -17.32
C ARG A 61 -1.48 -9.12 -18.74
N GLY A 62 -0.68 -9.88 -19.49
CA GLY A 62 -1.01 -10.30 -20.86
C GLY A 62 -0.82 -9.22 -21.94
N ALA A 63 -0.33 -8.04 -21.60
CA ALA A 63 -0.12 -6.94 -22.55
C ALA A 63 1.00 -5.99 -22.11
N ASP A 64 1.64 -5.32 -23.08
CA ASP A 64 2.52 -4.19 -22.81
C ASP A 64 1.67 -2.96 -22.42
N LEU A 65 1.80 -2.54 -21.16
CA LEU A 65 1.09 -1.39 -20.60
C LEU A 65 2.01 -0.18 -20.35
N THR A 66 3.28 -0.23 -20.74
CA THR A 66 4.28 0.82 -20.43
C THR A 66 3.81 2.21 -20.86
N ARG A 67 3.35 2.35 -22.12
CA ARG A 67 2.82 3.61 -22.66
C ARG A 67 1.61 4.11 -21.86
N ILE A 68 0.67 3.22 -21.55
CA ILE A 68 -0.53 3.56 -20.79
C ILE A 68 -0.18 4.07 -19.39
N ARG A 69 0.75 3.40 -18.69
CA ARG A 69 1.19 3.83 -17.34
C ARG A 69 1.87 5.18 -17.35
N ARG A 70 2.73 5.42 -18.33
CA ARG A 70 3.38 6.73 -18.51
C ARG A 70 2.35 7.83 -18.74
N THR A 71 1.46 7.67 -19.72
CA THR A 71 0.44 8.68 -20.03
C THR A 71 -0.52 8.91 -18.85
N ALA A 72 -0.88 7.86 -18.12
CA ALA A 72 -1.69 7.99 -16.91
C ALA A 72 -0.96 8.83 -15.84
N LEU A 73 0.32 8.59 -15.59
CA LEU A 73 1.12 9.36 -14.65
C LEU A 73 1.27 10.83 -15.07
N GLU A 74 1.50 11.11 -16.36
CA GLU A 74 1.54 12.48 -16.89
C GLU A 74 0.22 13.23 -16.64
N ASN A 75 -0.92 12.55 -16.84
CA ASN A 75 -2.23 13.14 -16.61
C ASN A 75 -2.50 13.37 -15.11
N LEU A 76 -2.12 12.41 -14.25
CA LEU A 76 -2.26 12.53 -12.80
C LEU A 76 -1.35 13.63 -12.21
N GLU A 77 -0.12 13.75 -12.73
CA GLU A 77 0.83 14.81 -12.39
C GLU A 77 0.29 16.19 -12.78
N ARG A 78 -0.20 16.34 -14.02
CA ARG A 78 -0.79 17.60 -14.48
C ARG A 78 -2.02 18.01 -13.65
N ALA A 79 -2.83 17.04 -13.24
CA ALA A 79 -4.01 17.28 -12.41
C ALA A 79 -3.69 17.45 -10.91
N GLY A 80 -2.46 17.14 -10.48
CA GLY A 80 -2.05 17.19 -9.08
C GLY A 80 -2.82 16.21 -8.20
N ILE A 81 -3.14 15.02 -8.71
CA ILE A 81 -3.87 13.98 -7.99
C ILE A 81 -2.87 13.08 -7.28
N SER A 82 -2.94 13.02 -5.93
CA SER A 82 -2.14 12.09 -5.13
C SER A 82 -2.29 10.66 -5.67
N THR A 83 -1.17 9.98 -5.85
CA THR A 83 -1.12 8.66 -6.47
C THR A 83 -0.19 7.75 -5.67
N THR A 84 -0.60 6.49 -5.47
CA THR A 84 0.27 5.42 -4.97
C THR A 84 0.45 4.38 -6.07
N LEU A 85 1.69 4.02 -6.37
CA LEU A 85 1.99 2.95 -7.31
C LEU A 85 1.81 1.59 -6.65
N VAL A 86 1.30 0.62 -7.39
CA VAL A 86 0.95 -0.70 -6.86
C VAL A 86 1.60 -1.75 -7.74
N VAL A 87 2.52 -2.49 -7.15
CA VAL A 87 3.42 -3.39 -7.87
C VAL A 87 3.14 -4.81 -7.42
N VAL A 88 2.61 -5.66 -8.30
CA VAL A 88 2.61 -7.10 -8.03
C VAL A 88 4.00 -7.65 -8.32
N VAL A 89 4.61 -8.31 -7.34
CA VAL A 89 5.98 -8.84 -7.41
C VAL A 89 5.93 -10.35 -7.59
N LYS A 90 6.53 -10.82 -8.68
CA LYS A 90 6.70 -12.25 -9.01
C LYS A 90 8.19 -12.55 -9.15
N GLN A 91 8.65 -13.59 -8.47
CA GLN A 91 10.04 -14.01 -8.50
C GLN A 91 10.45 -14.42 -9.92
N GLY A 92 11.65 -14.01 -10.35
CA GLY A 92 12.18 -14.25 -11.68
C GLY A 92 11.58 -13.37 -12.79
N VAL A 93 10.65 -12.47 -12.46
CA VAL A 93 9.96 -11.62 -13.44
C VAL A 93 10.27 -10.14 -13.22
N ASN A 94 10.05 -9.63 -12.01
CA ASN A 94 10.26 -8.21 -11.67
C ASN A 94 10.81 -7.99 -10.25
N ASP A 95 11.20 -9.04 -9.53
CA ASP A 95 11.75 -8.91 -8.18
C ASP A 95 13.10 -8.17 -8.13
N ASP A 96 13.78 -8.04 -9.26
CA ASP A 96 15.00 -7.24 -9.43
C ASP A 96 14.74 -5.75 -9.66
N GLU A 97 13.50 -5.35 -9.98
CA GLU A 97 13.15 -3.96 -10.32
C GLU A 97 12.70 -3.11 -9.11
N LEU A 98 12.62 -3.67 -7.90
CA LEU A 98 11.96 -3.01 -6.76
C LEU A 98 12.52 -1.63 -6.45
N GLN A 99 13.84 -1.49 -6.33
CA GLN A 99 14.48 -0.20 -6.06
C GLN A 99 14.32 0.75 -7.26
N ALA A 100 14.48 0.25 -8.49
CA ALA A 100 14.29 1.07 -9.70
C ALA A 100 12.86 1.62 -9.81
N ILE A 101 11.85 0.87 -9.35
CA ILE A 101 10.46 1.35 -9.28
C ILE A 101 10.31 2.44 -8.20
N VAL A 102 10.98 2.31 -7.04
CA VAL A 102 11.02 3.38 -6.04
C VAL A 102 11.65 4.64 -6.62
N ASP A 103 12.79 4.50 -7.30
CA ASP A 103 13.48 5.64 -7.93
C ASP A 103 12.61 6.31 -8.99
N HIS A 104 11.95 5.51 -9.83
CA HIS A 104 11.00 6.02 -10.82
C HIS A 104 9.82 6.75 -10.17
N ALA A 105 9.27 6.22 -9.08
CA ALA A 105 8.20 6.89 -8.33
C ALA A 105 8.62 8.28 -7.82
N LEU A 106 9.89 8.47 -7.47
CA LEU A 106 10.45 9.73 -7.00
C LEU A 106 10.66 10.77 -8.11
N GLU A 107 10.52 10.40 -9.38
CA GLU A 107 10.50 11.34 -10.51
C GLU A 107 9.18 12.13 -10.59
N TRP A 108 8.10 11.59 -10.01
CA TRP A 108 6.74 12.15 -10.11
C TRP A 108 6.33 12.83 -8.81
N ARG A 109 5.92 14.10 -8.85
CA ARG A 109 5.49 14.83 -7.64
C ARG A 109 4.10 14.41 -7.19
N CYS A 110 3.27 13.84 -8.06
CA CYS A 110 1.95 13.30 -7.70
C CYS A 110 2.03 11.97 -6.95
N VAL A 111 3.15 11.25 -7.07
CA VAL A 111 3.32 9.95 -6.41
C VAL A 111 3.72 10.13 -4.94
N ARG A 112 2.99 9.48 -4.04
CA ARG A 112 3.17 9.51 -2.57
C ARG A 112 3.84 8.25 -2.04
N GLY A 113 4.07 7.25 -2.89
CA GLY A 113 4.68 6.01 -2.46
C GLY A 113 4.44 4.84 -3.40
N VAL A 114 4.99 3.71 -3.00
CA VAL A 114 4.90 2.43 -3.69
C VAL A 114 4.37 1.38 -2.72
N VAL A 115 3.39 0.61 -3.14
CA VAL A 115 2.98 -0.62 -2.46
C VAL A 115 3.41 -1.82 -3.28
N PHE A 116 4.26 -2.64 -2.69
CA PHE A 116 4.64 -3.93 -3.22
C PHE A 116 3.70 -5.01 -2.67
N GLN A 117 3.20 -5.84 -3.57
CA GLN A 117 2.30 -6.94 -3.25
C GLN A 117 2.93 -8.22 -3.81
N PRO A 118 3.34 -9.18 -2.99
CA PRO A 118 3.65 -10.53 -3.47
C PRO A 118 2.55 -11.03 -4.41
N VAL A 119 2.95 -11.74 -5.46
CA VAL A 119 2.00 -12.46 -6.32
C VAL A 119 1.14 -13.38 -5.46
N GLN A 120 -0.18 -13.28 -5.66
CA GLN A 120 -1.18 -14.11 -5.02
C GLN A 120 -1.76 -15.04 -6.07
N ASP A 121 -1.79 -16.35 -5.81
CA ASP A 121 -2.53 -17.26 -6.67
C ASP A 121 -4.01 -17.36 -6.27
N ALA A 122 -4.85 -16.69 -7.04
CA ALA A 122 -6.30 -16.75 -6.92
C ALA A 122 -6.98 -17.17 -8.25
N GLY A 123 -6.28 -17.98 -9.05
CA GLY A 123 -6.79 -18.48 -10.34
C GLY A 123 -6.75 -17.45 -11.47
N ARG A 124 -5.75 -16.57 -11.48
CA ARG A 124 -5.53 -15.59 -12.57
C ARG A 124 -4.09 -15.59 -13.09
N ASN A 125 -3.24 -16.46 -12.56
CA ASN A 125 -1.86 -16.57 -12.96
C ASN A 125 -1.72 -17.80 -13.86
N ASP A 126 -1.46 -17.59 -15.14
CA ASP A 126 -1.25 -18.70 -16.08
C ASP A 126 0.14 -19.33 -15.84
N GLY A 127 0.17 -20.65 -15.68
CA GLY A 127 1.42 -21.39 -15.47
C GLY A 127 2.16 -21.02 -14.18
N PHE A 128 1.43 -20.70 -13.11
CA PHE A 128 2.02 -20.37 -11.82
C PHE A 128 2.62 -21.59 -11.14
N ASP A 129 3.86 -21.46 -10.68
CA ASP A 129 4.52 -22.47 -9.84
C ASP A 129 4.86 -21.87 -8.47
N ALA A 130 4.18 -22.37 -7.44
CA ALA A 130 4.35 -21.89 -6.07
C ALA A 130 5.79 -22.07 -5.52
N ALA A 131 6.58 -23.01 -6.05
CA ALA A 131 7.95 -23.25 -5.60
C ALA A 131 8.95 -22.22 -6.14
N THR A 132 8.66 -21.61 -7.29
CA THR A 132 9.60 -20.75 -8.02
C THR A 132 9.13 -19.31 -8.19
N ASP A 133 7.82 -19.07 -8.25
CA ASP A 133 7.24 -17.76 -8.57
C ASP A 133 6.94 -16.89 -7.34
N ARG A 134 6.83 -17.48 -6.16
CA ARG A 134 6.44 -16.78 -4.93
C ARG A 134 7.56 -15.90 -4.40
N PHE A 135 7.23 -14.65 -4.06
CA PHE A 135 8.18 -13.72 -3.47
C PHE A 135 7.60 -13.08 -2.19
N PRO A 136 7.82 -13.69 -1.01
CA PRO A 136 7.13 -13.30 0.22
C PRO A 136 7.52 -11.90 0.71
N LEU A 137 6.73 -11.32 1.61
CA LEU A 137 6.96 -9.98 2.19
C LEU A 137 8.37 -9.80 2.73
N SER A 138 8.90 -10.81 3.42
CA SER A 138 10.26 -10.78 3.98
C SER A 138 11.34 -10.70 2.90
N ALA A 139 11.13 -11.33 1.74
CA ALA A 139 12.03 -11.28 0.60
C ALA A 139 11.99 -9.92 -0.09
N ILE A 140 10.80 -9.33 -0.27
CA ILE A 140 10.64 -7.94 -0.78
C ILE A 140 11.37 -6.95 0.13
N ARG A 141 11.13 -7.04 1.44
CA ARG A 141 11.78 -6.18 2.43
C ARG A 141 13.29 -6.30 2.35
N ARG A 142 13.82 -7.54 2.31
CA ARG A 142 15.26 -7.78 2.22
C ARG A 142 15.85 -7.24 0.92
N ARG A 143 15.19 -7.47 -0.22
CA ARG A 143 15.64 -6.98 -1.53
C ARG A 143 15.73 -5.44 -1.58
N LEU A 144 14.77 -4.73 -0.98
CA LEU A 144 14.81 -3.27 -0.88
C LEU A 144 15.98 -2.77 -0.03
N ILE A 145 16.27 -3.44 1.09
CA ILE A 145 17.40 -3.12 1.97
C ILE A 145 18.74 -3.39 1.26
N ASP A 146 18.87 -4.58 0.67
CA ASP A 146 20.11 -5.05 0.02
C ASP A 146 20.45 -4.26 -1.25
N ALA A 147 19.46 -3.59 -1.87
CA ALA A 147 19.67 -2.74 -3.04
C ALA A 147 20.50 -1.48 -2.74
N GLY A 148 20.78 -1.18 -1.47
CA GLY A 148 21.54 0.02 -1.08
C GLY A 148 20.76 1.32 -1.27
N GLY A 149 19.43 1.23 -1.36
CA GLY A 149 18.53 2.35 -1.42
C GLY A 149 18.42 3.11 -0.09
N PRO A 150 17.50 4.10 -0.01
CA PRO A 150 17.37 4.93 1.18
C PRO A 150 16.87 4.17 2.41
N PHE A 151 16.05 3.13 2.25
CA PHE A 151 15.44 2.39 3.36
C PHE A 151 16.39 1.29 3.89
N GLY A 152 16.83 1.42 5.15
CA GLY A 152 17.64 0.42 5.84
C GLY A 152 16.81 -0.59 6.64
N GLU A 153 17.50 -1.46 7.38
CA GLU A 153 16.85 -2.50 8.21
C GLU A 153 15.87 -1.95 9.26
N GLY A 154 16.12 -0.75 9.77
CA GLY A 154 15.28 -0.09 10.76
C GLY A 154 14.06 0.62 10.16
N ASP A 155 13.99 0.77 8.84
CA ASP A 155 13.05 1.71 8.22
C ASP A 155 11.80 1.07 7.63
N ILE A 156 11.82 -0.23 7.35
CA ILE A 156 10.63 -0.97 6.92
C ILE A 156 10.23 -1.90 8.07
N ILE A 157 9.23 -1.47 8.84
CA ILE A 157 8.79 -2.15 10.07
C ILE A 157 7.45 -2.87 9.84
N PRO A 158 7.22 -4.02 10.50
CA PRO A 158 5.92 -4.68 10.46
C PRO A 158 4.87 -3.83 11.19
N LEU A 159 3.65 -3.83 10.66
CA LEU A 159 2.56 -3.06 11.25
C LEU A 159 1.98 -3.79 12.48
N PRO A 160 1.85 -3.17 13.66
CA PRO A 160 1.46 -3.88 14.89
C PRO A 160 0.12 -4.62 14.81
N CYS A 161 -0.85 -4.10 14.06
CA CYS A 161 -2.17 -4.73 13.94
C CYS A 161 -2.18 -5.96 13.00
N ASN A 162 -1.27 -6.03 12.03
CA ASN A 162 -1.13 -7.20 11.14
C ASN A 162 0.34 -7.39 10.70
N PRO A 163 1.23 -7.76 11.64
CA PRO A 163 2.67 -7.73 11.43
C PRO A 163 3.15 -8.81 10.45
N GLU A 164 2.34 -9.84 10.23
CA GLU A 164 2.64 -10.95 9.32
C GLU A 164 2.25 -10.66 7.87
N SER A 165 1.39 -9.65 7.63
CA SER A 165 0.87 -9.36 6.29
C SER A 165 1.24 -7.98 5.79
N ILE A 166 1.66 -7.06 6.66
CA ILE A 166 1.90 -5.66 6.30
C ILE A 166 3.19 -5.16 6.93
N ALA A 167 4.06 -4.59 6.12
CA ALA A 167 5.23 -3.83 6.55
C ALA A 167 5.25 -2.45 5.86
N ILE A 168 5.72 -1.43 6.56
CA ILE A 168 5.70 -0.05 6.10
C ILE A 168 6.98 0.69 6.47
N GLY A 169 7.43 1.52 5.54
CA GLY A 169 8.45 2.54 5.76
C GLY A 169 7.96 3.89 5.28
N TYR A 170 8.21 4.91 6.10
CA TYR A 170 7.90 6.30 5.85
C TYR A 170 9.19 7.08 5.65
N ALA A 171 9.15 8.03 4.72
CA ALA A 171 10.24 8.94 4.44
C ALA A 171 9.72 10.35 4.19
N LEU A 172 10.53 11.33 4.56
CA LEU A 172 10.35 12.71 4.12
C LEU A 172 11.02 12.87 2.75
N ARG A 173 10.35 13.58 1.85
CA ARG A 173 10.75 13.77 0.46
C ARG A 173 11.14 15.22 0.22
N LYS A 174 12.23 15.41 -0.53
CA LYS A 174 12.62 16.69 -1.11
C LYS A 174 13.04 16.49 -2.56
N GLY A 175 12.17 16.87 -3.49
CA GLY A 175 12.37 16.59 -4.91
C GLY A 175 12.42 15.08 -5.17
N SER A 176 13.49 14.58 -5.76
CA SER A 176 13.72 13.15 -6.01
C SER A 176 14.46 12.42 -4.88
N THR A 177 14.81 13.12 -3.80
CA THR A 177 15.53 12.54 -2.66
C THR A 177 14.58 12.27 -1.50
N ILE A 178 14.83 11.20 -0.75
CA ILE A 178 14.06 10.88 0.45
C ILE A 178 14.97 10.55 1.63
N ALA A 179 14.49 10.84 2.83
CA ALA A 179 15.11 10.48 4.09
C ALA A 179 14.10 9.65 4.90
N PRO A 180 14.35 8.35 5.13
CA PRO A 180 13.50 7.55 5.99
C PRO A 180 13.40 8.18 7.38
N VAL A 181 12.19 8.19 7.91
CA VAL A 181 11.91 8.66 9.27
C VAL A 181 11.50 7.53 10.19
N THR A 182 11.25 6.34 9.63
CA THR A 182 10.72 5.21 10.40
C THR A 182 11.69 4.72 11.47
N SER A 183 13.00 4.67 11.21
CA SER A 183 14.00 4.29 12.21
C SER A 183 14.13 5.29 13.37
N PHE A 184 13.63 6.53 13.21
CA PHE A 184 13.68 7.54 14.26
C PHE A 184 12.53 7.42 15.26
N PHE A 185 11.53 6.57 14.99
CA PHE A 185 10.59 6.15 16.01
C PHE A 185 11.23 5.04 16.84
N PRO A 186 11.47 5.25 18.15
CA PRO A 186 11.91 4.20 19.07
C PRO A 186 11.04 2.96 18.89
N ARG A 187 11.66 1.78 18.81
CA ARG A 187 10.92 0.51 18.74
C ARG A 187 10.05 0.33 19.98
N GLU A 188 10.48 0.89 21.09
CA GLU A 188 9.77 0.97 22.35
C GLU A 188 8.48 1.77 22.18
N LEU A 189 8.46 2.92 21.49
CA LEU A 189 7.24 3.69 21.24
C LEU A 189 6.24 3.01 20.28
N LEU A 190 6.70 2.05 19.47
CA LEU A 190 5.85 1.22 18.59
C LEU A 190 5.29 -0.01 19.33
N VAL A 191 5.92 -0.41 20.44
CA VAL A 191 5.59 -1.60 21.25
C VAL A 191 4.94 -1.22 22.60
N GLU A 192 5.19 -0.02 23.13
CA GLU A 192 4.66 0.57 24.38
C GLU A 192 3.20 1.04 24.25
N ALA A 193 2.37 0.23 23.60
CA ALA A 193 0.97 0.10 23.99
C ALA A 193 0.80 -0.78 25.26
N LEU A 194 1.91 -1.15 25.93
CA LEU A 194 1.98 -1.74 27.28
C LEU A 194 3.20 -1.18 28.05
N PRO A 195 3.13 -1.03 29.38
CA PRO A 195 3.86 -0.01 30.13
C PRO A 195 5.27 -0.43 30.59
N ASN A 196 6.12 0.60 30.78
CA ASN A 196 7.47 0.64 31.40
C ASN A 196 8.62 0.34 30.42
N ALA A 197 9.69 1.14 30.28
CA ALA A 197 10.17 2.32 30.98
C ALA A 197 11.47 2.85 30.29
N ILE A 198 11.65 4.19 30.28
CA ILE A 198 12.90 4.97 30.51
C ILE A 198 14.07 4.75 29.49
N THR A 199 14.67 5.71 28.74
CA THR A 199 15.02 7.15 28.90
C THR A 199 15.42 7.74 27.53
N PHE A 200 15.13 9.02 27.20
CA PHE A 200 15.64 9.69 25.98
C PHE A 200 16.02 11.17 26.23
N GLU A 201 17.31 11.46 26.38
CA GLU A 201 17.83 12.78 26.83
C GLU A 201 18.32 13.73 25.73
N LYS A 202 18.08 13.48 24.44
CA LYS A 202 18.66 14.33 23.36
C LYS A 202 17.75 15.31 22.65
N TYR A 203 16.42 15.26 22.84
CA TYR A 203 15.49 16.15 22.11
C TYR A 203 14.24 16.47 22.95
N PRO A 204 14.31 17.42 23.91
CA PRO A 204 13.23 17.71 24.85
C PRO A 204 11.94 18.23 24.19
N ASP A 205 12.04 18.94 23.06
CA ASP A 205 10.86 19.48 22.37
C ASP A 205 10.11 18.41 21.56
N LEU A 206 10.84 17.50 20.91
CA LEU A 206 10.26 16.33 20.24
C LEU A 206 9.62 15.38 21.24
N HIS A 207 10.26 15.21 22.40
CA HIS A 207 9.76 14.40 23.51
C HIS A 207 8.44 14.95 24.08
N LYS A 208 8.30 16.28 24.19
CA LYS A 208 7.06 16.88 24.68
C LYS A 208 5.88 16.64 23.73
N GLN A 209 6.12 16.75 22.42
CA GLN A 209 5.10 16.49 21.40
C GLN A 209 4.72 15.00 21.31
N VAL A 210 5.69 14.11 21.46
CA VAL A 210 5.46 12.66 21.51
C VAL A 210 4.76 12.26 22.82
N LEU A 211 5.12 12.83 23.98
CA LEU A 211 4.43 12.57 25.24
C LEU A 211 3.00 13.13 25.28
N GLU A 212 2.72 14.30 24.71
CA GLU A 212 1.35 14.78 24.54
C GLU A 212 0.52 13.85 23.65
N PHE A 213 1.15 13.26 22.62
CA PHE A 213 0.52 12.29 21.73
C PHE A 213 0.12 10.99 22.47
N PHE A 214 0.92 10.53 23.44
CA PHE A 214 0.68 9.29 24.20
C PHE A 214 -0.03 9.49 25.55
N SER A 215 0.03 10.67 26.19
CA SER A 215 -0.63 10.95 27.49
C SER A 215 -2.16 10.95 27.42
N LEU A 216 -2.74 10.90 26.22
CA LEU A 216 -4.19 10.74 26.00
C LEU A 216 -4.63 9.26 25.93
N ALA A 217 -3.75 8.30 26.22
CA ALA A 217 -4.01 6.86 26.05
C ALA A 217 -4.14 6.05 27.35
N THR A 218 -4.06 6.67 28.54
CA THR A 218 -4.19 5.93 29.81
C THR A 218 -5.23 6.53 30.73
N THR A 219 -6.50 6.44 30.34
CA THR A 219 -7.62 6.23 31.28
C THR A 219 -8.88 5.84 30.52
N GLU A 220 -9.39 4.66 30.87
CA GLU A 220 -10.76 4.20 30.69
C GLU A 220 -11.25 3.88 29.27
N CYS A 221 -11.89 2.70 29.18
CA CYS A 221 -12.66 2.21 28.05
C CYS A 221 -13.60 3.28 27.49
N ASN A 222 -13.19 3.98 26.43
CA ASN A 222 -14.05 4.53 25.39
C ASN A 222 -13.17 5.33 24.42
N ASN A 223 -12.80 4.73 23.28
CA ASN A 223 -12.75 5.41 21.98
C ASN A 223 -12.23 4.43 20.92
N GLU A 224 -13.16 3.75 20.25
CA GLU A 224 -12.99 2.99 19.00
C GLU A 224 -12.52 3.85 17.80
N ARG A 225 -11.94 5.04 18.05
CA ARG A 225 -11.55 6.02 17.04
C ARG A 225 -10.06 6.11 16.74
N LYS A 226 -9.17 5.49 17.55
CA LYS A 226 -7.71 5.67 17.39
C LYS A 226 -6.94 4.46 16.83
N LEU A 227 -7.53 3.26 16.82
CA LEU A 227 -6.86 2.07 16.26
C LEU A 227 -7.11 1.88 14.75
N ALA A 228 -8.10 2.60 14.20
CA ALA A 228 -8.45 2.61 12.78
C ALA A 228 -7.52 3.51 11.92
N GLU A 229 -6.54 4.18 12.53
CA GLU A 229 -5.67 5.15 11.88
C GLU A 229 -4.40 4.51 11.27
N LEU A 230 -4.01 3.30 11.68
CA LEU A 230 -2.77 2.66 11.20
C LEU A 230 -2.80 2.15 9.75
N LEU A 231 -3.94 2.11 9.07
CA LEU A 231 -4.09 1.47 7.75
C LEU A 231 -4.70 2.33 6.64
N CYS A 232 -4.80 3.63 6.88
CA CYS A 232 -5.07 4.61 5.83
C CYS A 232 -4.48 5.99 6.16
N CYS A 233 -3.98 6.18 7.38
CA CYS A 233 -3.65 7.50 7.89
C CYS A 233 -2.14 7.61 8.04
N LEU A 234 -1.57 8.68 7.47
CA LEU A 234 -0.52 9.39 8.20
C LEU A 234 -0.96 9.44 9.67
N PRO A 235 -0.10 9.18 10.66
CA PRO A 235 -0.41 9.71 11.98
C PRO A 235 -0.63 11.22 11.80
N GLU A 236 -1.48 11.85 12.60
CA GLU A 236 -1.46 13.31 12.75
C GLU A 236 -0.13 13.71 13.41
N VAL A 237 0.99 13.39 12.77
CA VAL A 237 2.29 13.98 13.08
C VAL A 237 2.18 15.37 12.50
N PRO A 238 2.20 16.43 13.34
CA PRO A 238 2.34 17.76 12.82
C PRO A 238 3.63 17.78 11.99
N LEU A 239 3.49 17.89 10.67
CA LEU A 239 4.63 18.09 9.80
C LEU A 239 5.32 19.39 10.26
N PRO A 240 6.67 19.41 10.37
CA PRO A 240 7.40 20.63 10.67
C PRO A 240 6.93 21.76 9.77
N THR A 241 6.78 22.97 10.33
CA THR A 241 6.26 24.15 9.63
C THR A 241 6.92 24.30 8.25
N GLY A 242 6.13 24.21 7.18
CA GLY A 242 6.60 24.31 5.79
C GLY A 242 6.71 22.99 5.02
N LEU A 243 6.40 21.84 5.62
CA LEU A 243 6.27 20.55 4.93
C LEU A 243 4.80 20.17 4.75
N GLY A 244 4.43 19.79 3.53
CA GLY A 244 3.09 19.35 3.13
C GLY A 244 2.99 17.82 2.98
N TYR A 245 1.77 17.33 2.71
CA TYR A 245 1.53 15.91 2.43
C TYR A 245 2.30 15.44 1.19
N GLU A 246 2.56 16.33 0.23
CA GLU A 246 3.42 16.12 -0.94
C GLU A 246 4.88 15.82 -0.61
N ASP A 247 5.35 16.21 0.57
CA ASP A 247 6.70 15.97 1.05
C ASP A 247 6.81 14.65 1.82
N THR A 248 5.80 13.78 1.73
CA THR A 248 5.81 12.45 2.31
C THR A 248 5.93 11.38 1.23
N PHE A 249 6.70 10.34 1.53
CA PHE A 249 6.84 9.16 0.69
C PHE A 249 6.72 7.89 1.54
N ARG A 250 5.99 6.90 1.06
CA ARG A 250 5.85 5.61 1.75
C ARG A 250 6.22 4.43 0.86
N VAL A 251 6.89 3.46 1.45
CA VAL A 251 7.05 2.11 0.88
C VAL A 251 6.24 1.18 1.75
N VAL A 252 5.26 0.51 1.15
CA VAL A 252 4.42 -0.46 1.85
C VAL A 252 4.59 -1.82 1.20
N ILE A 253 4.60 -2.87 2.00
CA ILE A 253 4.54 -4.24 1.51
C ILE A 253 3.27 -4.84 2.09
N VAL A 254 2.35 -5.29 1.23
CA VAL A 254 1.09 -5.92 1.63
C VAL A 254 1.02 -7.31 1.01
N GLU A 255 1.12 -8.34 1.84
CA GLU A 255 0.99 -9.74 1.43
C GLU A 255 -0.42 -10.24 1.68
N PHE A 256 -1.15 -10.47 0.58
CA PHE A 256 -2.41 -11.21 0.61
C PHE A 256 -2.16 -12.71 0.65
N MET A 257 -3.00 -13.43 1.38
CA MET A 257 -2.94 -14.88 1.43
C MET A 257 -3.59 -15.52 0.21
N ASP A 258 -3.06 -16.67 -0.19
CA ASP A 258 -3.64 -17.59 -1.16
C ASP A 258 -3.66 -19.03 -0.60
N ALA A 259 -3.94 -20.01 -1.45
CA ALA A 259 -3.99 -21.42 -1.07
C ALA A 259 -2.67 -21.96 -0.50
N HIS A 260 -1.53 -21.32 -0.76
CA HIS A 260 -0.20 -21.81 -0.38
C HIS A 260 0.32 -21.22 0.94
N ASN A 261 -0.26 -20.12 1.44
CA ASN A 261 0.10 -19.49 2.72
C ASN A 261 -1.12 -19.12 3.58
N PHE A 262 -2.27 -19.75 3.32
CA PHE A 262 -3.51 -19.46 4.05
C PHE A 262 -3.36 -19.72 5.56
N CYS A 263 -3.64 -18.69 6.37
CA CYS A 263 -3.57 -18.77 7.82
C CYS A 263 -4.81 -18.14 8.46
N LEU A 264 -5.57 -18.93 9.21
CA LEU A 264 -6.77 -18.45 9.92
C LEU A 264 -6.45 -17.34 10.94
N GLY A 265 -5.27 -17.39 11.57
CA GLY A 265 -4.82 -16.34 12.49
C GLY A 265 -4.65 -14.99 11.80
N ARG A 266 -4.09 -14.98 10.59
CA ARG A 266 -3.95 -13.78 9.73
C ARG A 266 -5.31 -13.29 9.21
N VAL A 267 -6.22 -14.20 8.84
CA VAL A 267 -7.57 -13.82 8.38
C VAL A 267 -8.32 -13.04 9.46
N LYS A 268 -8.24 -13.44 10.73
CA LYS A 268 -8.86 -12.73 11.85
C LYS A 268 -8.30 -11.31 12.07
N ARG A 269 -7.11 -11.02 11.53
CA ARG A 269 -6.44 -9.71 11.56
C ARG A 269 -6.49 -8.98 10.22
N SER A 270 -7.24 -9.51 9.24
CA SER A 270 -7.39 -8.86 7.95
C SER A 270 -8.11 -7.53 8.12
N CYS A 271 -7.62 -6.53 7.41
CA CYS A 271 -8.12 -5.15 7.47
C CYS A 271 -8.65 -4.67 6.11
N ILE A 272 -8.47 -5.48 5.07
CA ILE A 272 -8.89 -5.19 3.70
C ILE A 272 -10.06 -6.11 3.39
N HIS A 273 -11.20 -5.53 3.05
CA HIS A 273 -12.46 -6.26 2.90
C HIS A 273 -13.17 -5.84 1.62
N PHE A 274 -13.97 -6.76 1.07
CA PHE A 274 -15.01 -6.43 0.11
C PHE A 274 -16.33 -6.17 0.83
N VAL A 275 -17.06 -5.17 0.36
CA VAL A 275 -18.50 -5.07 0.58
C VAL A 275 -19.18 -5.70 -0.62
N THR A 276 -19.99 -6.72 -0.39
CA THR A 276 -20.66 -7.47 -1.45
C THR A 276 -22.04 -6.86 -1.79
N PRO A 277 -22.67 -7.27 -2.91
CA PRO A 277 -24.02 -6.81 -3.26
C PRO A 277 -25.11 -7.21 -2.25
N ASP A 278 -24.89 -8.29 -1.49
CA ASP A 278 -25.73 -8.74 -0.37
C ASP A 278 -25.39 -8.01 0.95
N GLU A 279 -24.66 -6.91 0.88
CA GLU A 279 -24.29 -6.05 2.01
C GLU A 279 -23.45 -6.77 3.09
N THR A 280 -22.78 -7.86 2.73
CA THR A 280 -21.85 -8.56 3.63
C THR A 280 -20.44 -8.02 3.47
N ILE A 281 -19.68 -8.05 4.57
CA ILE A 281 -18.28 -7.64 4.61
C ILE A 281 -17.43 -8.89 4.71
N ILE A 282 -16.62 -9.15 3.69
CA ILE A 282 -15.81 -10.37 3.59
C ILE A 282 -14.34 -9.98 3.44
N PRO A 283 -13.41 -10.54 4.25
CA PRO A 283 -11.98 -10.30 4.08
C PRO A 283 -11.52 -10.58 2.64
N PHE A 284 -10.58 -9.78 2.15
CA PHE A 284 -10.13 -9.82 0.76
C PHE A 284 -9.66 -11.22 0.34
N GLU A 285 -8.90 -11.88 1.20
CA GLU A 285 -8.32 -13.19 0.94
C GLU A 285 -9.39 -14.27 0.89
N THR A 286 -10.28 -14.31 1.88
CA THR A 286 -11.36 -15.31 1.92
C THR A 286 -12.34 -15.10 0.80
N TYR A 287 -12.66 -13.85 0.45
CA TYR A 287 -13.50 -13.53 -0.70
C TYR A 287 -12.91 -14.12 -1.98
N ASN A 288 -11.63 -13.86 -2.25
CA ASN A 288 -10.97 -14.31 -3.48
C ASN A 288 -10.84 -15.84 -3.57
N LEU A 289 -10.69 -16.53 -2.43
CA LEU A 289 -10.53 -17.98 -2.37
C LEU A 289 -11.86 -18.74 -2.38
N PHE A 290 -12.89 -18.24 -1.68
CA PHE A 290 -14.08 -19.04 -1.37
C PHE A 290 -15.41 -18.48 -1.91
N TYR A 291 -15.52 -17.16 -2.10
CA TYR A 291 -16.81 -16.49 -2.37
C TYR A 291 -16.95 -15.95 -3.80
N ARG A 292 -15.95 -16.15 -4.67
CA ARG A 292 -16.07 -15.77 -6.08
C ARG A 292 -17.02 -16.69 -6.85
N ASP A 293 -17.43 -16.20 -8.03
CA ASP A 293 -18.29 -16.94 -8.96
C ASP A 293 -17.72 -18.32 -9.39
N ALA A 294 -18.56 -19.14 -10.01
CA ALA A 294 -18.17 -20.47 -10.47
C ALA A 294 -17.02 -20.45 -11.48
N ALA A 295 -16.94 -19.43 -12.34
CA ALA A 295 -15.88 -19.31 -13.33
C ALA A 295 -14.51 -19.02 -12.66
N ALA A 296 -14.50 -18.18 -11.63
CA ALA A 296 -13.33 -17.89 -10.82
C ALA A 296 -12.87 -19.12 -10.04
N ARG A 297 -13.80 -19.86 -9.42
CA ARG A 297 -13.49 -21.11 -8.73
C ARG A 297 -12.93 -22.17 -9.68
N ALA A 298 -13.47 -22.28 -10.88
CA ALA A 298 -12.93 -23.19 -11.90
C ALA A 298 -11.51 -22.79 -12.36
N ARG A 299 -11.22 -21.49 -12.49
CA ARG A 299 -9.84 -21.03 -12.78
C ARG A 299 -8.89 -21.35 -11.62
N MET A 300 -9.33 -21.15 -10.37
CA MET A 300 -8.56 -21.49 -9.18
C MET A 300 -8.19 -22.97 -9.16
N GLN A 301 -9.17 -23.87 -9.38
CA GLN A 301 -8.94 -25.31 -9.41
C GLN A 301 -7.89 -25.70 -10.45
N ARG A 302 -7.97 -25.15 -11.67
CA ARG A 302 -6.96 -25.41 -12.72
C ARG A 302 -5.56 -24.93 -12.33
N SER A 303 -5.45 -23.81 -11.63
CA SER A 303 -4.17 -23.29 -11.15
C SER A 303 -3.53 -24.28 -10.17
N LEU A 304 -4.32 -24.77 -9.21
CA LEU A 304 -3.87 -25.73 -8.20
C LEU A 304 -3.54 -27.11 -8.77
N GLU A 305 -4.25 -27.54 -9.81
CA GLU A 305 -4.00 -28.83 -10.50
C GLU A 305 -2.78 -28.78 -11.44
N GLY A 306 -2.38 -27.59 -11.88
CA GLY A 306 -1.23 -27.38 -12.76
C GLY A 306 0.06 -26.96 -12.05
N SER A 307 0.00 -26.77 -10.72
CA SER A 307 1.13 -26.42 -9.84
C SER A 307 1.90 -27.65 -9.35
#